data_AF-A0A929DJA4-F1
#
_entry.id   AF-A0A929DJA4-F1
#
_cell.length_a   1.000
_cell.length_b   1.000
_cell.length_c   1.000
_cell.angle_alpha   90.00
_cell.angle_beta   90.00
_cell.angle_gamma   90.00
#
_symmetry.space_group_name_H-M   'P 1'
#
loop_
_entity.id
_entity.type
_entity.pdbx_description
1 polymer ?
#
loop_
_entity_poly.entity_id
_entity_poly.type
_entity_poly.pdbx_seq_one_letter_code
_entity_poly.pdbx_strand_id
1 'polypeptide(L)'
;METIYRPKRPSSLTDGQRQAKLQKDSEYEIAVQNLSTAFYQKKRTTGVTAKEEETYKIAKSKLWNDYKAWAISQGLYEEVTPEQQLTEVEDGLNEQIERTNLIRAELKKPLLEVKEKAMQVM
;
A
#
# COMPACT_ATOMS: atom_id res chain seq x y z
N MET A 1 -1.89 -1.39 20.66
CA MET A 1 -1.18 -1.45 19.38
C MET A 1 -2.12 -0.94 18.32
N GLU A 2 -1.65 -0.08 17.41
CA GLU A 2 -2.49 0.41 16.30
C GLU A 2 -2.83 -0.75 15.37
N THR A 3 -4.10 -0.89 15.01
CA THR A 3 -4.54 -1.90 14.03
C THR A 3 -3.99 -1.53 12.65
N ILE A 4 -3.14 -2.39 12.10
CA ILE A 4 -2.55 -2.19 10.76
C ILE A 4 -3.49 -2.82 9.73
N TYR A 5 -3.97 -2.02 8.79
CA TYR A 5 -4.76 -2.50 7.65
C TYR A 5 -3.91 -2.51 6.39
N ARG A 6 -3.96 -3.62 5.65
CA ARG A 6 -3.37 -3.69 4.30
C ARG A 6 -4.41 -4.08 3.25
N PRO A 7 -4.25 -3.64 1.99
CA PRO A 7 -5.12 -4.08 0.91
C PRO A 7 -4.97 -5.60 0.70
N LYS A 8 -6.09 -6.30 0.49
CA LYS A 8 -6.06 -7.70 0.08
C LYS A 8 -5.49 -7.85 -1.32
N ARG A 9 -4.88 -9.01 -1.58
CA ARG A 9 -4.43 -9.38 -2.93
C ARG A 9 -5.64 -9.46 -3.88
N PRO A 10 -5.51 -9.04 -5.15
CA PRO A 10 -6.60 -9.13 -6.13
C PRO A 10 -7.19 -10.54 -6.29
N SER A 11 -6.34 -11.57 -6.15
CA SER A 11 -6.73 -12.98 -6.20
C SER A 11 -7.61 -13.41 -5.02
N SER A 12 -7.55 -12.70 -3.90
CA SER A 12 -8.31 -13.00 -2.68
C SER A 12 -9.66 -12.29 -2.62
N LEU A 13 -9.97 -11.45 -3.61
CA LEU A 13 -11.25 -10.76 -3.70
C LEU A 13 -12.31 -11.67 -4.34
N THR A 14 -13.55 -11.52 -3.91
CA THR A 14 -14.69 -12.09 -4.65
C THR A 14 -14.97 -11.28 -5.93
N ASP A 15 -15.73 -11.83 -6.88
CA ASP A 15 -16.13 -11.10 -8.09
C ASP A 15 -16.92 -9.83 -7.75
N GLY A 16 -17.83 -9.92 -6.77
CA GLY A 16 -18.60 -8.76 -6.29
C GLY A 16 -17.71 -7.68 -5.70
N GLN A 17 -16.70 -8.06 -4.91
CA GLN A 17 -15.71 -7.12 -4.38
C GLN A 17 -14.87 -6.47 -5.47
N ARG A 18 -14.44 -7.22 -6.49
CA ARG A 18 -13.71 -6.67 -7.64
C ARG A 18 -14.54 -5.62 -8.38
N GLN A 19 -15.82 -5.91 -8.66
CA GLN A 19 -16.71 -4.97 -9.35
C GLN A 19 -16.97 -3.71 -8.51
N ALA A 20 -17.30 -3.88 -7.23
CA ALA A 20 -17.52 -2.75 -6.33
C ALA A 20 -16.27 -1.87 -6.20
N LYS A 21 -15.09 -2.49 -6.12
CA LYS A 21 -13.81 -1.78 -6.11
C LYS A 21 -13.60 -0.99 -7.39
N LEU A 22 -13.75 -1.60 -8.56
CA LEU A 22 -13.54 -0.94 -9.84
C LEU A 22 -14.45 0.29 -10.00
N GLN A 23 -15.72 0.16 -9.62
CA GLN A 23 -16.66 1.28 -9.63
C GLN A 23 -16.20 2.41 -8.70
N LYS A 24 -15.81 2.08 -7.46
CA LYS A 24 -15.37 3.08 -6.48
C LYS A 24 -14.05 3.73 -6.84
N ASP A 25 -13.12 2.98 -7.44
CA ASP A 25 -11.86 3.50 -7.96
C ASP A 25 -12.12 4.59 -9.00
N SER A 26 -13.03 4.33 -9.95
CA SER A 26 -13.44 5.31 -10.97
C SER A 26 -14.05 6.57 -10.35
N GLU A 27 -14.99 6.42 -9.40
CA GLU A 27 -15.58 7.55 -8.68
C GLU A 27 -14.53 8.40 -7.94
N TYR A 28 -13.60 7.74 -7.27
CA TYR A 28 -12.51 8.38 -6.55
C TYR A 28 -11.57 9.14 -7.51
N GLU A 29 -11.17 8.52 -8.62
CA GLU A 29 -10.32 9.13 -9.63
C GLU A 29 -10.96 10.38 -10.23
N ILE A 30 -12.24 10.32 -10.59
CA ILE A 30 -13.00 11.47 -11.09
C ILE A 30 -13.03 12.59 -10.04
N ALA A 31 -13.30 12.28 -8.78
CA ALA A 31 -13.34 13.27 -7.71
C ALA A 31 -11.97 13.95 -7.50
N VAL A 32 -10.88 13.16 -7.50
CA VAL A 32 -9.51 13.67 -7.38
C VAL A 32 -9.14 14.54 -8.58
N GLN A 33 -9.51 14.12 -9.79
CA GLN A 33 -9.24 14.85 -11.02
C GLN A 33 -9.98 16.19 -11.04
N ASN A 34 -11.25 16.21 -10.67
CA ASN A 34 -12.04 17.45 -10.59
C ASN A 34 -11.43 18.43 -9.57
N LEU A 35 -11.06 17.94 -8.38
CA LEU A 35 -10.42 18.75 -7.35
C LEU A 35 -9.07 19.31 -7.81
N SER A 36 -8.24 18.46 -8.43
CA SER A 36 -6.88 18.81 -8.82
C SER A 36 -6.85 19.71 -10.05
N THR A 37 -7.71 19.47 -11.04
CA THR A 37 -7.78 20.27 -12.26
C THR A 37 -8.11 21.72 -11.94
N ALA A 38 -9.15 21.96 -11.15
CA ALA A 38 -9.54 23.31 -10.74
C ALA A 38 -8.41 24.03 -9.97
N PHE A 39 -7.78 23.33 -9.02
CA PHE A 39 -6.68 23.89 -8.23
C PHE A 39 -5.47 24.24 -9.09
N TYR A 40 -5.00 23.32 -9.93
CA TYR A 40 -3.83 23.54 -10.76
C TYR A 40 -4.07 24.53 -11.89
N GLN A 41 -5.29 24.60 -12.44
CA GLN A 41 -5.66 25.65 -13.38
C GLN A 41 -5.48 27.03 -12.73
N LYS A 42 -6.07 27.24 -11.55
CA LYS A 42 -5.92 28.50 -10.80
C LYS A 42 -4.46 28.80 -10.44
N LYS A 43 -3.73 27.79 -9.94
CA LYS A 43 -2.31 27.91 -9.56
C LYS A 43 -1.45 28.38 -10.72
N ARG A 44 -1.76 27.95 -11.95
CA ARG A 44 -1.04 28.35 -13.16
C ARG A 44 -1.47 29.72 -13.72
N THR A 45 -2.73 30.09 -13.61
CA THR A 45 -3.26 31.31 -14.24
C THR A 45 -3.10 32.54 -13.36
N THR A 46 -3.48 32.46 -12.08
CA THR A 46 -3.53 33.60 -11.15
C THR A 46 -2.70 33.38 -9.89
N GLY A 47 -2.16 32.17 -9.70
CA GLY A 47 -1.58 31.74 -8.44
C GLY A 47 -2.63 31.31 -7.42
N VAL A 48 -2.17 30.65 -6.36
CA VAL A 48 -2.97 30.24 -5.20
C VAL A 48 -2.32 30.75 -3.93
N THR A 49 -3.15 31.10 -2.96
CA THR A 49 -2.71 31.48 -1.62
C THR A 49 -2.35 30.26 -0.78
N ALA A 50 -1.59 30.45 0.29
CA ALA A 50 -1.28 29.38 1.24
C ALA A 50 -2.55 28.74 1.84
N LYS A 51 -3.58 29.54 2.12
CA LYS A 51 -4.87 29.05 2.65
C LYS A 51 -5.59 28.14 1.65
N GLU A 52 -5.55 28.47 0.37
CA GLU A 52 -6.15 27.66 -0.69
C GLU A 52 -5.37 26.37 -0.92
N GLU A 53 -4.03 26.41 -0.83
CA GLU A 53 -3.21 25.20 -0.89
C GLU A 53 -3.50 24.26 0.29
N GLU A 54 -3.66 24.80 1.50
CA GLU A 54 -4.03 24.00 2.66
C GLU A 54 -5.43 23.41 2.52
N THR A 55 -6.39 24.20 2.03
CA THR A 55 -7.75 23.72 1.75
C THR A 55 -7.75 22.58 0.73
N TYR A 56 -6.93 22.69 -0.32
CA TYR A 56 -6.74 21.61 -1.31
C TYR A 56 -6.15 20.35 -0.66
N LYS A 57 -5.10 20.49 0.18
CA LYS A 57 -4.48 19.36 0.88
C LYS A 57 -5.47 18.64 1.80
N ILE A 58 -6.26 19.40 2.56
CA ILE A 58 -7.31 18.86 3.43
C ILE A 58 -8.37 18.13 2.61
N ALA A 59 -8.87 18.74 1.53
CA ALA A 59 -9.88 18.12 0.67
C ALA A 59 -9.38 16.83 0.02
N LYS A 60 -8.13 16.83 -0.49
CA LYS A 60 -7.51 15.63 -1.08
C LYS A 60 -7.31 14.52 -0.05
N SER A 61 -6.86 14.87 1.15
CA SER A 61 -6.69 13.92 2.26
C SER A 61 -8.04 13.32 2.68
N LYS A 62 -9.09 14.15 2.74
CA LYS A 62 -10.45 13.69 3.02
C LYS A 62 -10.94 12.68 1.98
N LEU A 63 -10.78 12.97 0.69
CA LEU A 63 -11.16 12.03 -0.38
C LEU A 63 -10.49 10.66 -0.20
N TRP A 64 -9.19 10.65 0.11
CA TRP A 64 -8.47 9.42 0.37
C TRP A 64 -8.96 8.69 1.62
N ASN A 65 -9.14 9.42 2.73
CA ASN A 65 -9.60 8.84 3.99
C ASN A 65 -11.00 8.23 3.87
N ASP A 66 -11.91 8.91 3.18
CA ASP A 66 -13.26 8.42 2.92
C ASP A 66 -13.23 7.16 2.05
N TYR A 67 -12.43 7.15 0.98
CA TYR A 67 -12.23 5.98 0.13
C TYR A 67 -11.64 4.80 0.91
N LYS A 68 -10.60 5.05 1.72
CA LYS A 68 -9.96 4.01 2.54
C LYS A 68 -10.92 3.44 3.58
N ALA A 69 -11.69 4.28 4.27
CA ALA A 69 -12.68 3.84 5.24
C ALA A 69 -13.77 2.98 4.60
N TRP A 70 -14.25 3.38 3.41
CA TRP A 70 -15.15 2.56 2.61
C TRP A 70 -14.49 1.22 2.22
N ALA A 71 -13.26 1.22 1.75
CA ALA A 71 -12.59 -0.01 1.30
C ALA A 71 -12.38 -1.00 2.45
N ILE A 72 -12.10 -0.50 3.66
CA ILE A 72 -12.05 -1.31 4.88
C ILE A 72 -13.44 -1.89 5.18
N SER A 73 -14.51 -1.08 5.15
CA SER A 73 -15.87 -1.57 5.45
C SER A 73 -16.40 -2.58 4.43
N GLN A 74 -15.91 -2.54 3.19
CA GLN A 74 -16.21 -3.53 2.14
C GLN A 74 -15.34 -4.80 2.22
N GLY A 75 -14.46 -4.90 3.23
CA GLY A 75 -13.57 -6.04 3.42
C GLY A 75 -12.52 -6.18 2.32
N LEU A 76 -12.17 -5.09 1.63
CA LEU A 76 -11.07 -5.03 0.65
C LEU A 76 -9.70 -4.89 1.31
N TYR A 77 -9.70 -4.59 2.60
CA TYR A 77 -8.53 -4.59 3.46
C TYR A 77 -8.64 -5.72 4.48
N GLU A 78 -7.50 -6.15 4.99
CA GLU A 78 -7.39 -7.09 6.10
C GLU A 78 -6.57 -6.47 7.22
N GLU A 79 -6.94 -6.82 8.45
CA GLU A 79 -6.16 -6.53 9.64
C GLU A 79 -4.97 -7.47 9.67
N VAL A 80 -3.79 -6.91 9.88
CA VAL A 80 -2.55 -7.66 10.03
C VAL A 80 -1.84 -7.25 11.29
N THR A 81 -1.28 -8.22 12.01
CA THR A 81 -0.42 -7.93 13.15
C THR A 81 1.02 -7.76 12.68
N PRO A 82 1.87 -7.01 13.42
CA PRO A 82 3.30 -6.95 13.14
C PRO A 82 3.97 -8.33 13.06
N GLU A 83 3.53 -9.28 13.88
CA GLU A 83 4.03 -10.65 13.89
C GLU A 83 3.68 -11.39 12.59
N GLN A 84 2.46 -11.23 12.09
CA GLN A 84 2.07 -11.79 10.79
C GLN A 84 2.89 -11.18 9.65
N GLN A 85 3.15 -9.87 9.69
CA GLN A 85 4.00 -9.22 8.70
C GLN A 85 5.44 -9.74 8.77
N LEU A 86 5.98 -9.94 9.97
CA LEU A 86 7.32 -10.47 10.16
C LEU A 86 7.43 -11.88 9.58
N THR A 87 6.50 -12.77 9.93
CA THR A 87 6.48 -14.15 9.42
C THR A 87 6.40 -14.19 7.90
N GLU A 88 5.52 -13.41 7.27
CA GLU A 88 5.42 -13.39 5.81
C GLU A 88 6.69 -12.90 5.12
N VAL A 89 7.39 -11.94 5.72
CA VAL A 89 8.66 -11.42 5.18
C VAL A 89 9.79 -12.44 5.37
N GLU A 90 9.83 -13.13 6.51
CA GLU A 90 10.80 -14.19 6.79
C GLU A 90 10.61 -15.38 5.86
N ASP A 91 9.36 -15.82 5.63
CA ASP A 91 9.03 -16.88 4.67
C ASP A 91 9.50 -16.49 3.26
N GLY A 92 9.20 -15.27 2.82
CA GLY A 92 9.64 -14.76 1.52
C GLY A 92 11.16 -14.67 1.38
N LEU A 93 11.87 -14.32 2.45
CA LEU A 93 13.34 -14.32 2.49
C LEU A 93 13.89 -15.74 2.35
N ASN A 94 13.32 -16.70 3.08
CA ASN A 94 13.73 -18.10 3.04
C ASN A 94 13.53 -18.70 1.63
N GLU A 95 12.38 -18.46 0.99
CA GLU A 95 12.14 -18.91 -0.39
C GLU A 95 13.17 -18.33 -1.38
N GLN A 96 13.54 -17.06 -1.23
CA GLN A 96 14.55 -16.43 -2.09
C GLN A 96 15.94 -17.05 -1.89
N ILE A 97 16.28 -17.42 -0.66
CA ILE A 97 17.55 -18.07 -0.34
C ILE A 97 17.59 -19.47 -0.90
N GLU A 98 16.51 -20.25 -0.76
CA GLU A 98 16.40 -21.58 -1.37
C GLU A 98 16.61 -21.52 -2.89
N ARG A 99 15.89 -20.62 -3.58
CA ARG A 99 16.05 -20.40 -5.03
C ARG A 99 17.49 -20.02 -5.40
N THR A 100 18.09 -19.14 -4.60
CA THR A 100 19.48 -18.71 -4.82
C THR A 100 20.45 -19.88 -4.61
N ASN A 101 20.22 -20.70 -3.59
CA ASN A 101 21.05 -21.85 -3.26
C ASN A 101 20.99 -22.95 -4.32
N LEU A 102 19.84 -23.14 -5.00
CA LEU A 102 19.75 -24.02 -6.17
C LEU A 102 20.72 -23.57 -7.28
N ILE A 103 20.71 -22.28 -7.63
CA ILE A 103 21.64 -21.72 -8.64
C ILE A 103 23.09 -21.84 -8.18
N ARG A 104 23.36 -21.58 -6.90
CA ARG A 104 24.72 -21.69 -6.36
C ARG A 104 25.24 -23.12 -6.38
N ALA A 105 24.38 -24.11 -6.12
CA ALA A 105 24.73 -25.52 -6.23
C ALA A 105 25.10 -25.91 -7.66
N GLU A 106 24.33 -25.47 -8.66
CA GLU A 106 24.65 -25.65 -10.09
C GLU A 106 26.01 -25.04 -10.45
N LEU A 107 26.32 -23.87 -9.88
CA LEU A 107 27.60 -23.18 -10.08
C LEU A 107 28.72 -23.65 -9.14
N LYS A 108 28.50 -24.71 -8.34
CA LYS A 108 29.45 -25.23 -7.34
C LYS A 108 29.98 -24.15 -6.36
N LYS A 109 29.11 -23.21 -5.98
CA LYS A 109 29.40 -22.15 -5.01
C LYS A 109 28.89 -22.55 -3.61
N PRO A 110 29.52 -22.06 -2.52
CA PRO A 110 29.03 -22.30 -1.16
C PRO A 110 27.60 -21.80 -0.96
N LEU A 111 26.77 -22.48 -0.19
CA LEU A 111 25.38 -22.07 0.06
C LEU A 111 25.30 -20.84 1.00
N LEU A 112 24.20 -20.11 0.92
CA LEU A 112 23.83 -19.01 1.81
C LEU A 112 22.97 -19.51 2.96
N GLU A 113 23.15 -18.91 4.13
CA GLU A 113 22.36 -19.14 5.35
C GLU A 113 21.91 -17.78 5.90
N VAL A 114 20.65 -17.68 6.37
CA VAL A 114 20.22 -16.51 7.17
C VAL A 114 20.81 -16.67 8.56
N LYS A 115 21.50 -15.64 9.05
CA LYS A 115 21.90 -15.54 10.45
C LYS A 115 21.25 -14.31 11.04
N GLU A 116 20.54 -14.49 12.15
CA GLU A 116 20.05 -13.37 12.93
C GLU A 116 21.23 -12.47 13.32
N LYS A 117 21.07 -11.17 13.14
CA LYS A 117 22.09 -10.22 13.57
C LYS A 117 21.96 -10.07 15.09
N ALA A 118 23.04 -10.31 15.82
CA ALA A 118 23.05 -10.09 17.26
C ALA A 118 22.57 -8.68 17.58
N MET A 119 21.52 -8.57 18.40
CA MET A 119 21.03 -7.29 18.89
C MET A 119 22.13 -6.68 19.77
N GLN A 120 22.77 -5.62 19.28
CA GLN A 120 23.62 -4.78 20.13
C GLN A 120 22.66 -3.94 20.98
N VAL A 121 22.26 -4.50 22.13
CA VAL A 121 21.53 -3.76 23.15
C VAL A 121 22.53 -2.74 23.72
N MET A 122 22.33 -1.47 23.39
CA MET A 122 22.94 -0.33 24.09
C MET A 122 21.93 0.28 25.04
#